data_AF-A0A7Y8HJI8-F1
#
_entry.id   AF-A0A7Y8HJI8-F1
#
_cell.length_a   1.000
_cell.length_b   1.000
_cell.length_c   1.000
_cell.angle_alpha   90.00
_cell.angle_beta   90.00
_cell.angle_gamma   90.00
#
_symmetry.space_group_name_H-M   'P 1'
#
loop_
_entity.id
_entity.type
_entity.pdbx_description
1 polymer ?
#
loop_
_entity_poly.entity_id
_entity_poly.type
_entity_poly.pdbx_seq_one_letter_code
_entity_poly.pdbx_strand_id
1 'polypeptide(L)'
;MKGLVFTELVEFIEEALGFDVADMMIEKANLAHGGAFTQAGNYPFEELLALVVSLSEVTQKSIPDLLFLFGEHLFERILALYPMAAHGYENVINFVATVDDRVHVEVKKTISRC
;
A
#
# COMPACT_ATOMS: atom_id res chain seq x y z
N MET A 1 -3.45 -3.49 -8.71
CA MET A 1 -2.67 -2.77 -7.68
C MET A 1 -1.23 -3.28 -7.66
N LYS A 2 -0.24 -2.42 -7.44
CA LYS A 2 1.19 -2.78 -7.41
C LYS A 2 1.50 -3.62 -6.18
N GLY A 3 2.34 -4.64 -6.34
CA GLY A 3 2.76 -5.53 -5.26
C GLY A 3 3.49 -4.84 -4.11
N LEU A 4 4.21 -3.75 -4.39
CA LEU A 4 4.82 -2.88 -3.36
C LEU A 4 3.81 -2.45 -2.28
N VAL A 5 2.57 -2.13 -2.66
CA VAL A 5 1.54 -1.72 -1.70
C VAL A 5 1.18 -2.85 -0.74
N PHE A 6 1.16 -4.09 -1.24
CA PHE A 6 0.85 -5.26 -0.41
C PHE A 6 2.00 -5.60 0.52
N THR A 7 3.25 -5.58 0.03
CA THR A 7 4.42 -5.87 0.87
C THR A 7 4.56 -4.82 1.97
N GLU A 8 4.37 -3.54 1.66
CA GLU A 8 4.43 -2.46 2.66
C GLU A 8 3.25 -2.51 3.64
N LEU A 9 2.07 -2.99 3.24
CA LEU A 9 0.95 -3.21 4.17
C LEU A 9 1.27 -4.31 5.18
N VAL A 10 1.85 -5.41 4.73
CA VAL A 10 2.24 -6.53 5.61
C VAL A 10 3.35 -6.06 6.56
N GLU A 11 4.41 -5.42 6.05
CA GLU A 11 5.49 -4.85 6.87
C GLU A 11 4.95 -3.87 7.92
N PHE A 12 4.05 -2.95 7.53
CA PHE A 12 3.41 -2.01 8.45
C PHE A 12 2.69 -2.72 9.61
N ILE A 13 1.97 -3.81 9.32
CA ILE A 13 1.21 -4.56 10.32
C ILE A 13 2.14 -5.37 11.22
N GLU A 14 3.17 -6.00 10.66
CA GLU A 14 4.18 -6.73 11.42
C GLU A 14 4.90 -5.80 12.41
N GLU A 15 5.27 -4.59 11.98
CA GLU A 15 5.91 -3.59 12.83
C GLU A 15 4.98 -3.02 13.90
N ALA A 16 3.72 -2.72 13.55
CA ALA A 16 2.79 -2.06 14.46
C ALA A 16 2.04 -3.01 15.41
N LEU A 17 1.76 -4.24 14.96
CA LEU A 17 0.84 -5.17 15.64
C LEU A 17 1.42 -6.58 15.81
N GLY A 18 2.57 -6.87 15.20
CA GLY A 18 3.28 -8.14 15.30
C GLY A 18 2.91 -9.16 14.21
N PHE A 19 3.78 -10.15 14.03
CA PHE A 19 3.66 -11.20 13.01
C PHE A 19 2.37 -12.01 13.13
N ASP A 20 1.94 -12.36 14.35
CA ASP A 20 0.72 -13.14 14.56
C ASP A 20 -0.53 -12.44 13.99
N VAL A 21 -0.59 -11.11 14.07
CA VAL A 21 -1.71 -10.32 13.54
C VAL A 21 -1.65 -10.24 12.02
N ALA A 22 -0.46 -10.12 11.44
CA ALA A 22 -0.26 -10.14 9.99
C ALA A 22 -0.68 -11.48 9.39
N ASP A 23 -0.27 -12.60 10.00
CA ASP A 23 -0.64 -13.94 9.58
C ASP A 23 -2.16 -14.16 9.66
N MET A 24 -2.77 -13.81 10.80
CA MET A 24 -4.23 -13.90 10.96
C MET A 24 -5.00 -13.07 9.92
N MET A 25 -4.51 -11.88 9.57
CA MET A 25 -5.12 -11.05 8.53
C MET A 25 -5.10 -11.78 7.18
N ILE A 26 -3.95 -12.32 6.77
CA ILE A 26 -3.77 -12.98 5.48
C ILE A 26 -4.63 -14.25 5.38
N GLU A 27 -4.62 -15.07 6.43
CA GLU A 27 -5.41 -16.31 6.48
C GLU A 27 -6.92 -16.04 6.37
N LYS A 28 -7.41 -15.04 7.11
CA LYS A 28 -8.84 -14.68 7.08
C LYS A 28 -9.27 -13.99 5.78
N ALA A 29 -8.36 -13.31 5.09
CA ALA A 29 -8.69 -12.62 3.85
C ALA A 29 -9.05 -13.58 2.69
N ASN A 30 -8.71 -14.87 2.80
CA ASN A 30 -9.06 -15.93 1.85
C ASN A 30 -8.79 -15.53 0.38
N LEU A 31 -7.55 -15.09 0.13
CA LEU A 31 -7.14 -14.49 -1.13
C LEU A 31 -6.92 -15.54 -2.24
N ALA A 32 -7.23 -15.17 -3.49
CA ALA A 32 -7.04 -16.06 -4.64
C ALA A 32 -5.56 -16.38 -4.90
N HIS A 33 -4.65 -15.44 -4.61
CA HIS A 33 -3.20 -15.64 -4.72
C HIS A 33 -2.55 -16.21 -3.44
N GLY A 34 -3.34 -16.57 -2.42
CA GLY A 34 -2.83 -17.19 -1.19
C GLY A 34 -1.95 -16.28 -0.33
N GLY A 35 -2.01 -14.95 -0.53
CA GLY A 35 -1.28 -13.97 0.29
C GLY A 35 0.22 -13.82 -0.02
N ALA A 36 0.73 -14.48 -1.06
CA ALA A 36 2.13 -14.36 -1.45
C ALA A 36 2.34 -13.19 -2.42
N PHE A 37 2.84 -12.06 -1.91
CA PHE A 37 3.08 -10.85 -2.69
C PHE A 37 4.57 -10.61 -2.96
N THR A 38 4.86 -10.03 -4.12
CA THR A 38 6.21 -9.58 -4.51
C THR A 38 6.15 -8.12 -4.92
N GLN A 39 7.17 -7.33 -4.61
CA GLN A 39 7.17 -5.89 -4.91
C GLN A 39 6.94 -5.57 -6.40
N ALA A 40 7.50 -6.39 -7.31
CA ALA A 40 7.36 -6.24 -8.76
C ALA A 40 6.01 -6.72 -9.32
N GLY A 41 5.23 -7.46 -8.53
CA GLY A 41 3.96 -8.07 -8.95
C GLY A 41 2.84 -7.05 -9.18
N ASN A 42 1.76 -7.52 -9.80
CA ASN A 42 0.51 -6.78 -9.92
C ASN A 42 -0.64 -7.71 -9.53
N TYR A 43 -1.48 -7.26 -8.61
CA TYR A 43 -2.54 -8.06 -7.99
C TYR A 43 -3.88 -7.32 -8.06
N PRO A 44 -5.03 -8.01 -8.01
CA PRO A 44 -6.35 -7.38 -8.00
C PRO A 44 -6.49 -6.40 -6.82
N PHE A 45 -7.20 -5.29 -7.02
CA PHE A 45 -7.43 -4.32 -5.93
C PHE A 45 -8.33 -4.89 -4.83
N GLU A 46 -9.21 -5.81 -5.22
CA GLU A 46 -10.12 -6.57 -4.37
C GLU A 46 -9.36 -7.34 -3.29
N GLU A 47 -8.15 -7.81 -3.55
CA GLU A 47 -7.31 -8.48 -2.55
C GLU A 47 -6.82 -7.52 -1.47
N LEU A 48 -6.51 -6.27 -1.84
CA LEU A 48 -6.13 -5.25 -0.86
C LEU A 48 -7.33 -4.90 0.03
N LEU A 49 -8.52 -4.78 -0.55
CA LEU A 49 -9.75 -4.56 0.23
C LEU A 49 -10.01 -5.73 1.19
N ALA A 50 -9.87 -6.97 0.73
CA ALA A 50 -10.06 -8.16 1.56
C ALA A 50 -9.10 -8.19 2.76
N LEU A 51 -7.83 -7.81 2.55
CA LEU A 51 -6.85 -7.68 3.63
C LEU A 51 -7.25 -6.61 4.64
N VAL A 52 -7.65 -5.42 4.18
CA VAL A 52 -8.03 -4.31 5.08
C VAL A 52 -9.31 -4.63 5.86
N VAL A 53 -10.30 -5.28 5.24
CA VAL A 53 -11.51 -5.75 5.92
C VAL A 53 -11.16 -6.80 6.97
N SER A 54 -10.35 -7.79 6.62
CA SER A 54 -9.86 -8.82 7.54
C SER A 54 -9.11 -8.20 8.73
N LEU A 55 -8.23 -7.22 8.47
CA LEU A 55 -7.51 -6.49 9.51
C LEU A 55 -8.45 -5.71 10.45
N SER A 56 -9.47 -5.07 9.89
CA SER A 56 -10.50 -4.38 10.67
C SER A 56 -11.22 -5.34 11.62
N GLU A 57 -11.55 -6.54 11.16
CA GLU A 57 -12.17 -7.57 11.99
C GLU A 57 -11.24 -8.10 13.10
N VAL A 58 -9.95 -8.29 12.79
CA VAL A 58 -8.95 -8.77 13.75
C VAL A 58 -8.64 -7.72 14.82
N THR A 59 -8.52 -6.46 14.43
CA THR A 59 -8.08 -5.37 15.31
C THR A 59 -9.22 -4.57 15.93
N GLN A 60 -10.45 -4.76 15.45
CA GLN A 60 -11.63 -3.97 15.82
C GLN A 60 -11.47 -2.45 15.56
N LYS A 61 -10.52 -2.07 14.69
CA LYS A 61 -10.33 -0.70 14.24
C LYS A 61 -11.18 -0.42 13.01
N SER A 62 -11.62 0.83 12.85
CA SER A 62 -12.37 1.21 11.67
C SER A 62 -11.49 1.16 10.41
N ILE A 63 -12.06 0.74 9.29
CA ILE A 63 -11.37 0.74 7.99
C ILE A 63 -10.79 2.13 7.65
N PRO A 64 -11.52 3.25 7.82
CA PRO A 64 -10.96 4.58 7.59
C PRO A 64 -9.69 4.87 8.39
N ASP A 65 -9.65 4.51 9.68
CA ASP A 65 -8.48 4.74 10.52
C ASP A 65 -7.29 3.88 10.05
N LEU A 66 -7.54 2.62 9.70
CA LEU A 66 -6.50 1.72 9.20
C LEU A 66 -5.90 2.21 7.88
N LEU A 67 -6.75 2.67 6.96
CA LEU A 67 -6.30 3.24 5.68
C LEU A 67 -5.53 4.54 5.86
N PHE A 68 -5.92 5.37 6.82
CA PHE A 68 -5.22 6.62 7.12
C PHE A 68 -3.81 6.35 7.65
N LEU A 69 -3.69 5.49 8.67
CA LEU A 69 -2.39 5.11 9.25
C LEU A 69 -1.48 4.41 8.24
N PHE A 70 -2.05 3.49 7.45
CA PHE A 70 -1.29 2.85 6.37
C PHE A 70 -0.86 3.85 5.30
N GLY A 71 -1.70 4.83 4.98
CA GLY A 71 -1.38 5.91 4.05
C GLY A 71 -0.20 6.76 4.52
N GLU A 72 -0.13 7.10 5.81
CA GLU A 72 1.01 7.82 6.39
C GLU A 72 2.31 7.01 6.26
N HIS A 73 2.28 5.72 6.63
CA HIS A 73 3.43 4.82 6.48
C HIS A 73 3.87 4.68 5.02
N LEU A 74 2.92 4.38 4.13
CA LEU A 74 3.20 4.18 2.71
C LEU A 74 3.79 5.44 2.07
N PHE A 75 3.35 6.62 2.50
CA PHE A 75 3.87 7.89 2.01
C PHE A 75 5.35 8.06 2.35
N GLU A 76 5.73 7.84 3.60
CA GLU A 76 7.14 7.90 4.04
C GLU A 76 8.01 6.92 3.25
N ARG A 77 7.50 5.70 3.02
CA ARG A 77 8.19 4.66 2.27
C ARG A 77 8.37 5.01 0.80
N ILE A 78 7.36 5.58 0.16
CA ILE A 78 7.47 6.07 -1.22
C ILE A 78 8.52 7.18 -1.33
N LEU A 79 8.56 8.13 -0.39
CA LEU A 79 9.58 9.19 -0.38
C LEU A 79 10.98 8.63 -0.19
N ALA A 80 11.14 7.61 0.64
CA ALA A 80 12.43 6.94 0.85
C ALA A 80 12.90 6.17 -0.40
N LEU A 81 11.98 5.48 -1.10
CA LEU A 81 12.30 4.70 -2.31
C LEU A 81 12.51 5.59 -3.55
N TYR A 82 11.79 6.71 -3.62
CA TYR A 82 11.85 7.66 -4.72
C TYR A 82 12.16 9.06 -4.22
N PRO A 83 13.37 9.32 -3.68
CA PRO A 83 13.73 10.64 -3.15
C PRO A 83 13.62 11.73 -4.23
N MET A 84 13.86 11.37 -5.50
CA MET A 84 13.67 12.25 -6.66
C MET A 84 12.21 12.67 -6.89
N ALA A 85 11.23 11.88 -6.44
CA ALA A 85 9.82 12.26 -6.51
C ALA A 85 9.48 13.40 -5.54
N ALA A 86 10.29 13.60 -4.49
CA ALA A 86 10.15 14.72 -3.56
C ALA A 86 10.88 15.99 -4.03
N HIS A 87 11.77 15.87 -5.03
CA HIS A 87 12.57 16.98 -5.53
C HIS A 87 11.82 17.76 -6.62
N GLY A 88 11.86 19.10 -6.52
CA GLY A 88 11.26 20.00 -7.49
C GLY A 88 9.90 20.57 -7.10
N TYR A 89 9.42 20.31 -5.88
CA TYR A 89 8.20 20.90 -5.34
C TYR A 89 8.52 21.86 -4.20
N GLU A 90 8.03 23.09 -4.30
CA GLU A 90 8.26 24.14 -3.30
C GLU A 90 7.42 23.95 -2.03
N ASN A 91 6.33 23.17 -2.10
CA ASN A 91 5.47 22.87 -0.97
C ASN A 91 4.66 21.57 -1.19
N VAL A 92 4.12 21.01 -0.09
CA VAL A 92 3.36 19.76 -0.07
C VAL A 92 2.09 19.84 -0.93
N ILE A 93 1.45 21.00 -1.02
CA ILE A 93 0.24 21.20 -1.84
C ILE A 93 0.56 21.02 -3.33
N ASN A 94 1.70 21.56 -3.79
CA ASN A 94 2.17 21.41 -5.17
C ASN A 94 2.54 19.95 -5.49
N PHE A 95 3.11 19.22 -4.52
CA PHE A 95 3.36 17.79 -4.66
C PHE A 95 2.05 17.00 -4.79
N VAL A 96 1.08 17.22 -3.89
CA VAL A 96 -0.23 16.55 -3.93
C VAL A 96 -0.99 16.88 -5.23
N ALA A 97 -0.92 18.11 -5.73
CA ALA A 97 -1.50 18.49 -7.01
C ALA A 97 -0.88 17.72 -8.20
N THR A 98 0.39 17.34 -8.12
CA THR A 98 1.02 16.48 -9.13
C THR A 98 0.75 14.98 -8.96
N VAL A 99 0.21 14.54 -7.82
CA VAL A 99 -0.28 13.16 -7.69
C VAL A 99 -1.45 12.91 -8.64
N ASP A 100 -2.33 13.90 -8.80
CA ASP A 100 -3.49 13.85 -9.70
C ASP A 100 -3.07 13.87 -11.19
N ASP A 101 -2.10 14.71 -11.55
CA ASP A 101 -1.67 14.91 -12.95
C ASP A 101 -0.50 14.01 -13.43
N ARG A 102 0.35 13.49 -12.53
CA ARG A 102 1.60 12.79 -12.89
C ARG A 102 1.82 11.44 -12.24
N VAL A 103 1.32 11.16 -11.03
CA VAL A 103 1.57 9.84 -10.40
C VAL A 103 0.81 8.73 -11.12
N HIS A 104 -0.37 8.99 -11.68
CA HIS A 104 -1.00 8.04 -12.60
C HIS A 104 -0.27 7.86 -13.94
N VAL A 105 0.55 8.83 -14.39
CA VAL A 105 1.28 8.78 -15.66
C VAL A 105 2.64 8.07 -15.53
N GLU A 106 3.36 8.26 -14.42
CA GLU A 106 4.62 7.54 -14.16
C GLU A 106 4.39 6.08 -13.79
N VAL A 107 3.33 5.77 -13.04
CA VAL A 107 2.87 4.37 -12.85
C VAL A 107 2.41 3.76 -14.19
N LYS A 108 1.80 4.54 -15.10
CA LYS A 108 1.44 4.08 -16.46
C LYS A 108 2.64 3.75 -17.32
N LYS A 109 3.76 4.49 -17.20
CA LYS A 109 4.96 4.22 -18.02
C LYS A 109 5.57 2.85 -17.74
N THR A 110 5.48 2.35 -16.51
CA THR A 110 5.91 0.97 -16.19
C THR A 110 4.93 -0.11 -16.69
N ILE A 111 3.73 0.26 -17.16
CA ILE A 111 2.68 -0.67 -17.63
C ILE A 111 2.76 -0.92 -19.15
N SER A 112 3.51 -0.13 -19.91
CA SER A 112 3.56 -0.24 -21.39
C SER A 112 4.80 -0.97 -21.95
N ARG A 113 5.53 -1.72 -21.12
CA ARG A 113 6.69 -2.53 -21.57
C ARG A 113 6.57 -3.97 -21.09
N CYS A 114 5.50 -4.64 -21.51
CA CYS A 114 5.43 -6.09 -21.71
C CYS A 114 4.54 -6.33 -22.94
#